data_AF-A0A4R3M320-F1
#
_entry.id   AF-A0A4R3M320-F1
#
_cell.length_a   1.000
_cell.length_b   1.000
_cell.length_c   1.000
_cell.angle_alpha   90.00
_cell.angle_beta   90.00
_cell.angle_gamma   90.00
#
_symmetry.space_group_name_H-M   'P 1'
#
loop_
_entity.id
_entity.type
_entity.pdbx_description
1 polymer ?
#
loop_
_entity_poly.entity_id
_entity_poly.type
_entity_poly.pdbx_seq_one_letter_code
_entity_poly.pdbx_strand_id
1 'polypeptide(L)' 'MTGLFILLDAATADAVRGPGATDAVLAPVPLADGLTWALPVAVLADPAHAAHHARLAGCPQRAVAAQDWPTAAGPASPDQ' A
#
# COMPACT_ATOMS: atom_id res chain seq x y z
N MET A 1 -9.43 11.67 -5.61
CA MET A 1 -9.44 10.24 -5.98
C MET A 1 -9.42 9.45 -4.69
N THR A 2 -10.43 8.61 -4.46
CA THR A 2 -10.55 7.75 -3.27
C THR A 2 -10.62 6.31 -3.77
N GLY A 3 -9.80 5.42 -3.24
CA GLY A 3 -9.76 4.01 -3.64
C GLY A 3 -9.75 3.08 -2.43
N LEU A 4 -10.15 1.82 -2.61
CA LEU A 4 -10.12 0.80 -1.56
C LEU A 4 -8.74 0.13 -1.53
N PHE A 5 -8.09 0.18 -0.37
CA PHE A 5 -6.77 -0.40 -0.16
C PHE A 5 -6.77 -1.31 1.07
N ILE A 6 -5.89 -2.29 1.03
CA ILE A 6 -5.52 -3.14 2.16
C ILE A 6 -4.46 -2.37 2.94
N LEU A 7 -4.68 -2.24 4.24
CA LEU A 7 -3.75 -1.60 5.16
C LEU A 7 -2.85 -2.65 5.80
N LEU A 8 -1.55 -2.46 5.64
CA LEU A 8 -0.50 -3.34 6.13
C LEU A 8 0.31 -2.60 7.19
N ASP A 9 0.76 -3.32 8.22
CA ASP A 9 1.83 -2.83 9.09
C ASP A 9 3.18 -2.96 8.37
N ALA A 10 4.22 -2.31 8.88
CA ALA A 10 5.58 -2.38 8.35
C ALA A 10 6.11 -3.82 8.18
N ALA A 11 5.88 -4.71 9.16
CA ALA A 11 6.35 -6.10 9.09
C ALA A 11 5.60 -6.90 8.02
N THR A 12 4.29 -6.69 7.89
CA THR A 12 3.49 -7.33 6.84
C THR A 12 3.84 -6.78 5.46
N ALA A 13 4.03 -5.47 5.34
CA ALA A 13 4.46 -4.82 4.12
C ALA A 13 5.81 -5.39 3.66
N ASP A 14 6.79 -5.50 4.55
CA ASP A 14 8.10 -6.08 4.24
C ASP A 14 8.01 -7.57 3.87
N ALA A 15 7.18 -8.34 4.58
CA ALA A 15 7.00 -9.76 4.29
C ALA A 15 6.31 -10.06 2.94
N VAL A 16 5.55 -9.10 2.40
CA VAL A 16 4.97 -9.21 1.05
C VAL A 16 5.78 -8.42 0.01
N ARG A 17 6.77 -7.62 0.44
CA ARG A 17 7.60 -6.81 -0.45
C ARG A 17 8.63 -7.69 -1.13
N GLY A 18 8.56 -7.75 -2.45
CA GLY A 18 9.49 -8.54 -3.25
C GLY A 18 8.85 -9.17 -4.47
N PRO A 19 9.63 -9.96 -5.23
CA PRO A 19 9.12 -10.66 -6.39
C PRO A 19 8.09 -11.71 -5.96
N GLY A 20 6.85 -11.56 -6.44
CA GLY A 20 5.86 -12.63 -6.42
C GLY A 20 6.19 -13.72 -7.43
N ALA A 21 5.30 -14.70 -7.57
CA ALA A 21 5.44 -15.69 -8.63
C ALA A 21 5.28 -14.98 -9.98
N THR A 22 6.31 -15.04 -10.84
CA THR A 22 6.30 -14.50 -12.22
C THR A 22 6.47 -12.97 -12.32
N ASP A 23 7.54 -12.41 -11.73
CA ASP A 23 7.95 -10.99 -11.88
C ASP A 23 6.91 -9.93 -11.44
N ALA A 24 5.77 -10.34 -10.90
CA ALA A 24 4.77 -9.46 -10.32
C ALA A 24 5.25 -9.02 -8.93
N VAL A 25 5.76 -7.80 -8.83
CA VAL A 25 6.27 -7.23 -7.58
C VAL A 25 5.16 -6.53 -6.82
N LEU A 26 4.94 -6.96 -5.57
CA LEU A 26 4.11 -6.18 -4.65
C LEU A 26 4.94 -5.01 -4.12
N ALA A 27 4.45 -3.80 -4.39
CA ALA A 27 5.03 -2.56 -3.89
C ALA A 27 4.03 -1.85 -2.97
N PRO A 28 3.96 -2.22 -1.67
CA PRO A 28 3.22 -1.45 -0.68
C PRO A 28 3.73 -0.01 -0.66
N VAL A 29 2.82 0.95 -0.56
CA VAL A 29 3.17 2.38 -0.50
C VAL A 29 2.89 2.90 0.90
N PRO A 30 3.85 3.57 1.57
CA PRO A 30 3.62 4.11 2.90
C PRO A 30 2.63 5.27 2.84
N LEU A 31 1.72 5.34 3.80
CA LEU A 31 0.79 6.46 3.98
C LEU A 31 1.47 7.62 4.72
N ALA A 32 0.82 8.78 4.75
CA ALA A 32 1.32 10.01 5.40
C ALA A 32 1.59 9.84 6.90
N ASP A 33 0.91 8.89 7.56
CA ASP A 33 1.11 8.53 8.97
C ASP A 33 2.47 7.85 9.22
N GLY A 34 3.10 7.30 8.18
CA GLY A 34 4.41 6.64 8.27
C GLY A 34 4.41 5.26 8.94
N LEU A 35 3.32 4.86 9.60
CA LEU A 35 3.20 3.53 10.23
C LEU A 35 2.45 2.54 9.35
N THR A 36 1.54 3.04 8.51
CA THR A 36 0.64 2.21 7.70
C THR A 36 1.08 2.20 6.25
N TRP A 37 0.99 1.03 5.63
CA TRP A 37 1.27 0.83 4.21
C TRP A 37 -0.02 0.45 3.50
N ALA A 38 -0.27 1.07 2.35
CA ALA A 38 -1.43 0.79 1.52
C ALA A 38 -1.04 -0.07 0.32
N LEU A 39 -1.86 -1.10 0.07
CA LEU A 39 -1.76 -1.98 -1.09
C LEU A 39 -3.13 -2.04 -1.80
N PRO A 40 -3.21 -1.95 -3.14
CA PRO A 40 -4.50 -1.95 -3.83
C PRO A 40 -5.26 -3.27 -3.56
N VAL A 41 -6.56 -3.21 -3.28
CA VAL A 41 -7.35 -4.44 -3.05
C VAL A 41 -7.38 -5.37 -4.28
N ALA A 42 -7.17 -4.82 -5.48
CA ALA A 42 -7.10 -5.56 -6.74
C ALA A 42 -6.07 -6.71 -6.72
N VAL A 43 -5.03 -6.61 -5.87
CA VAL A 43 -4.04 -7.69 -5.72
C VAL A 43 -4.65 -9.00 -5.21
N LEU A 44 -5.80 -8.97 -4.52
CA LEU A 44 -6.50 -10.19 -4.08
C LEU A 44 -7.21 -10.92 -5.21
N ALA A 45 -7.44 -10.24 -6.34
CA ALA A 45 -8.01 -10.83 -7.54
C ALA A 45 -6.94 -11.27 -8.53
N ASP A 46 -5.67 -10.92 -8.29
CA ASP A 46 -4.57 -11.21 -9.19
C ASP A 46 -3.95 -12.59 -8.89
N PRO A 47 -4.01 -13.55 -9.81
CA PRO A 47 -3.45 -14.89 -9.58
C PRO A 47 -1.92 -14.88 -9.37
N ALA A 48 -1.19 -13.87 -9.85
CA ALA A 48 0.26 -13.77 -9.64
C ALA A 48 0.62 -13.52 -8.15
N HIS A 49 -0.33 -12.99 -7.37
CA HIS A 49 -0.17 -12.73 -5.94
C HIS A 49 -0.89 -13.74 -5.05
N ALA A 50 -1.36 -14.87 -5.61
CA ALA A 50 -2.12 -15.90 -4.89
C ALA A 50 -1.43 -16.39 -3.60
N ALA A 51 -0.10 -16.46 -3.60
CA ALA A 51 0.70 -16.84 -2.43
C ALA A 51 0.49 -15.91 -1.22
N HIS A 52 0.16 -14.64 -1.47
CA HIS A 52 -0.06 -13.63 -0.43
C HIS A 52 -1.54 -13.41 -0.10
N HIS A 53 -2.48 -13.94 -0.90
CA HIS A 53 -3.92 -13.71 -0.70
C HIS A 53 -4.40 -14.08 0.70
N ALA A 54 -3.99 -15.23 1.24
CA ALA A 54 -4.40 -15.66 2.57
C ALA A 54 -3.96 -14.67 3.66
N ARG A 55 -2.75 -14.10 3.51
CA ARG A 55 -2.20 -13.12 4.45
C ARG A 55 -2.89 -11.77 4.30
N LEU A 56 -3.08 -11.31 3.07
CA LEU A 56 -3.69 -10.02 2.74
C LEU A 56 -5.21 -9.99 3.02
N ALA A 57 -5.90 -11.12 2.90
CA ALA A 57 -7.33 -11.24 3.20
C ALA A 57 -7.64 -11.05 4.69
N GLY A 58 -6.67 -11.31 5.57
CA GLY A 58 -6.79 -11.05 7.02
C GLY A 58 -6.50 -9.61 7.41
N CYS A 59 -5.98 -8.78 6.51
CA CYS A 59 -5.63 -7.40 6.80
C CYS A 59 -6.85 -6.47 6.70
N PRO A 60 -6.90 -5.39 7.51
CA PRO A 60 -7.97 -4.40 7.42
C PRO A 60 -7.97 -3.71 6.07
N GLN A 61 -9.16 -3.46 5.52
CA GLN A 61 -9.36 -2.75 4.26
C GLN A 61 -10.05 -1.42 4.52
N ARG A 62 -9.55 -0.34 3.92
CA ARG A 62 -10.11 1.01 4.09
C ARG A 62 -10.03 1.79 2.79
N ALA A 63 -11.00 2.68 2.61
CA ALA A 63 -10.88 3.74 1.62
C ALA A 63 -9.75 4.71 2.03
N VAL A 64 -8.75 4.85 1.16
CA VAL A 64 -7.65 5.80 1.33
C VAL A 64 -7.94 7.01 0.44
N ALA A 65 -8.01 8.19 1.05
CA ALA A 65 -8.27 9.45 0.37
C ALA A 65 -6.95 10.09 -0.07
N ALA A 66 -7.02 11.09 -0.96
CA ALA A 66 -5.85 11.84 -1.43
C ALA A 66 -4.98 12.40 -0.28
N GLN A 67 -5.61 12.82 0.82
CA GLN A 67 -4.94 13.37 2.01
C GLN A 67 -4.18 12.34 2.85
N ASP A 68 -4.51 11.05 2.73
CA ASP A 68 -3.84 9.98 3.47
C ASP A 68 -2.51 9.59 2.80
N TRP A 69 -2.34 9.94 1.53
CA TRP A 69 -1.09 9.73 0.83
C TRP A 69 -0.06 10.75 1.31
N PRO A 70 1.24 10.36 1.36
CA PRO A 70 2.29 11.33 1.63
C PRO A 70 2.19 12.40 0.54
N THR A 71 1.74 13.59 0.93
CA THR A 71 1.91 14.77 0.09
C THR A 71 3.41 14.90 -0.05
N ALA A 72 3.92 14.79 -1.28
CA ALA A 72 5.27 15.26 -1.57
C ALA A 72 5.30 16.69 -1.06
N ALA A 73 5.97 16.92 0.06
CA ALA A 73 6.17 18.25 0.61
C ALA A 73 7.08 18.98 -0.39
N GLY A 74 6.49 19.46 -1.48
CA GLY A 74 7.02 20.54 -2.30
C GLY A 74 6.91 21.82 -1.49
N PRO A 75 7.92 22.70 -1.61
CA PRO A 75 8.60 23.29 -0.47
C PRO A 75 7.74 24.31 0.25
N ALA A 76 8.00 24.47 1.55
CA ALA A 76 7.82 25.76 2.19
C ALA A 76 8.64 26.80 1.40
N SER A 77 7.99 27.59 0.56
CA SER A 77 8.53 28.85 0.09
C SER A 77 7.42 29.89 0.13
N PRO A 78 7.36 30.69 1.20
CA PRO A 78 7.13 32.11 1.09
C PRO A 78 8.49 32.78 1.25
N ASP A 79 9.28 32.84 0.17
CA ASP A 79 10.32 33.86 0.09
C ASP A 79 9.62 35.13 -0.38
N GLN A 80 9.38 36.03 0.57
CA GLN A 80 8.87 37.39 0.42
C GLN A 80 9.98 38.36 0.79
#